data_AF-A0A949KUC3-F1
#
_entry.id   AF-A0A949KUC3-F1
#
_cell.length_a   1.000
_cell.length_b   1.000
_cell.length_c   1.000
_cell.angle_alpha   90.00
_cell.angle_beta   90.00
_cell.angle_gamma   90.00
#
_symmetry.space_group_name_H-M   'P 1'
#
loop_
_entity.id
_entity.type
_entity.pdbx_description
1 polymer ?
#
loop_
_entity_poly.entity_id
_entity_poly.type
_entity_poly.pdbx_seq_one_letter_code
_entity_poly.pdbx_strand_id
1 'polypeptide(L)'
;MASKPLGNLTGLKPSQVTAISRLYNRRFPDQGGFSPDQARELTLLSRGVGRQIGVLINRKGVPVMVIVGEQDGILIPELSRHRQADSRLSGLRLLHTHLDSALLTQEDLMDMVFLRLDAVCVLTVSSEGGPRTCQIAHILPPNADELPYQVHPAMIWDEVDFDFGANAKALEDELARTGQSVATAAREGSAILVSVASESKGVQERSLAELAELAATAGLDVVGQVVQRVTRVNPKLILGRGKLAELEVLALQKNAATLVFDQELTPTQQRNLSQITERKVLDRTQLILDIFAQHAQTREGKLQVEMAQLKYMMPRLVGQNRALSRLTGGIGGRGPGETRLEMDRRKIRERIAQIKTELLSVRKHRKSTRSRRDKAGLPVVSLVGYTNAGKSTLLNTLTKSEVLAENKLFATLDPTSRRLRFPEDREIILTDTVGFIRHLPADLREAFMATLEELEGADVLVHVADASHPEMEAQVDAVESILRDLSIDAIPRILALNKIDRISDETREALAFVHPEAVFISAIERPSLAHLVERIKSLL
;
A
#
# COMPACT_ATOMS: atom_id res chain seq x y z
N MET A 1 -24.45 34.52 15.91
CA MET A 1 -23.32 34.32 16.85
C MET A 1 -22.05 34.61 16.07
N ALA A 2 -21.15 35.47 16.56
CA ALA A 2 -19.93 35.77 15.83
C ALA A 2 -19.02 34.53 15.82
N SER A 3 -18.72 34.01 14.62
CA SER A 3 -17.78 32.90 14.46
C SER A 3 -16.41 33.31 14.98
N LYS A 4 -15.83 32.47 15.84
CA LYS A 4 -14.48 32.69 16.39
C LYS A 4 -13.44 32.20 15.39
N PRO A 5 -12.37 32.96 15.11
CA PRO A 5 -11.27 32.49 14.26
C PRO A 5 -10.62 31.23 14.85
N LEU A 6 -10.05 30.40 13.98
CA LEU A 6 -9.35 29.17 14.33
C LEU A 6 -7.83 29.37 14.29
N GLY A 7 -7.07 28.41 14.82
CA GLY A 7 -5.59 28.45 14.82
C GLY A 7 -4.99 29.03 16.10
N ASN A 8 -3.80 29.64 15.99
CA ASN A 8 -3.04 30.13 17.14
C ASN A 8 -3.60 31.49 17.60
N LEU A 9 -4.43 31.48 18.65
CA LEU A 9 -4.98 32.69 19.28
C LEU A 9 -4.26 33.09 20.58
N THR A 10 -3.28 32.30 21.00
CA THR A 10 -2.60 32.49 22.29
C THR A 10 -1.84 33.81 22.29
N GLY A 11 -2.10 34.68 23.27
CA GLY A 11 -1.42 35.97 23.41
C GLY A 11 -2.04 37.15 22.63
N LEU A 12 -3.15 36.94 21.91
CA LEU A 12 -3.86 38.03 21.23
C LEU A 12 -4.80 38.79 22.16
N LYS A 13 -4.86 40.13 22.02
CA LYS A 13 -5.80 40.98 22.75
C LYS A 13 -7.25 40.70 22.30
N PRO A 14 -8.26 40.80 23.18
CA PRO A 14 -9.67 40.61 22.79
C PRO A 14 -10.13 41.51 21.62
N SER A 15 -9.60 42.73 21.54
CA SER A 15 -9.85 43.65 20.43
C SER A 15 -9.31 43.15 19.08
N GLN A 16 -8.13 42.52 19.08
CA GLN A 16 -7.53 41.92 17.88
C GLN A 16 -8.35 40.71 17.41
N VAL A 17 -8.77 39.84 18.32
CA VAL A 17 -9.62 38.68 18.00
C VAL A 17 -10.96 39.15 17.44
N THR A 18 -11.56 40.19 18.02
CA THR A 18 -12.82 40.77 17.53
C THR A 18 -12.66 41.38 16.14
N ALA A 19 -11.54 42.07 15.88
CA ALA A 19 -11.24 42.64 14.57
C ALA A 19 -11.10 41.54 13.49
N ILE A 20 -10.38 40.46 13.80
CA ILE A 20 -10.23 39.30 12.90
C ILE A 20 -11.59 38.60 12.69
N SER A 21 -12.41 38.44 13.73
CA SER A 21 -13.76 37.88 13.62
C SER A 21 -14.67 38.66 12.67
N ARG A 22 -14.44 39.97 12.44
CA ARG A 22 -15.25 40.75 11.49
C ARG A 22 -15.08 40.28 10.06
N LEU A 23 -13.98 39.61 9.73
CA LEU A 23 -13.74 39.04 8.40
C LEU A 23 -14.83 38.05 8.01
N TYR A 24 -15.43 37.31 8.96
CA TYR A 24 -16.56 36.40 8.68
C TYR A 24 -17.80 37.10 8.09
N ASN A 25 -17.96 38.40 8.34
CA ASN A 25 -19.10 39.18 7.88
C ASN A 25 -18.81 39.92 6.56
N ARG A 26 -17.60 39.76 6.00
CA ARG A 26 -17.23 40.35 4.71
C ARG A 26 -17.67 39.45 3.57
N ARG A 27 -17.86 40.05 2.39
CA ARG A 27 -18.08 39.32 1.14
C ARG A 27 -16.97 39.67 0.16
N PHE A 28 -16.27 38.66 -0.31
CA PHE A 28 -15.12 38.78 -1.20
C PHE A 28 -15.57 38.64 -2.66
N PRO A 29 -15.12 39.51 -3.58
CA PRO A 29 -15.45 39.43 -4.99
C PRO A 29 -14.76 38.22 -5.67
N ASP A 30 -15.35 37.74 -6.76
CA ASP A 30 -14.77 36.68 -7.58
C ASP A 30 -13.70 37.20 -8.55
N GLN A 31 -13.88 38.41 -9.09
CA GLN A 31 -12.82 39.12 -9.82
C GLN A 31 -11.78 39.63 -8.82
N GLY A 32 -10.51 39.30 -9.02
CA GLY A 32 -9.38 39.72 -8.18
C GLY A 32 -9.31 39.06 -6.80
N GLY A 33 -10.41 38.43 -6.34
CA GLY A 33 -10.47 37.67 -5.08
C GLY A 33 -10.69 38.51 -3.82
N PHE A 34 -10.38 39.81 -3.85
CA PHE A 34 -10.55 40.76 -2.75
C PHE A 34 -10.73 42.20 -3.28
N SER A 35 -11.35 43.08 -2.49
CA SER A 35 -11.36 44.52 -2.76
C SER A 35 -10.12 45.22 -2.20
N PRO A 36 -9.77 46.44 -2.67
CA PRO A 36 -8.61 47.17 -2.14
C PRO A 36 -8.66 47.42 -0.63
N ASP A 37 -9.86 47.68 -0.10
CA ASP A 37 -10.06 47.87 1.34
C ASP A 37 -9.91 46.56 2.13
N GLN A 38 -10.32 45.42 1.55
CA GLN A 38 -10.15 44.10 2.15
C GLN A 38 -8.68 43.68 2.18
N ALA A 39 -7.93 43.95 1.11
CA ALA A 39 -6.49 43.70 1.06
C ALA A 39 -5.77 44.47 2.18
N ARG A 40 -6.04 45.77 2.30
CA ARG A 40 -5.48 46.61 3.37
C ARG A 40 -5.91 46.15 4.77
N GLU A 41 -7.18 45.80 4.96
CA GLU A 41 -7.69 45.28 6.22
C GLU A 41 -6.95 44.00 6.62
N LEU A 42 -6.78 43.04 5.71
CA LEU A 42 -6.09 41.78 5.95
C LEU A 42 -4.60 41.98 6.29
N THR A 43 -3.88 42.79 5.52
CA THR A 43 -2.44 43.02 5.75
C THR A 43 -2.18 43.79 7.05
N LEU A 44 -3.02 44.78 7.36
CA LEU A 44 -2.92 45.53 8.62
C LEU A 44 -3.21 44.63 9.82
N LEU A 45 -4.24 43.78 9.72
CA LEU A 45 -4.55 42.82 10.79
C LEU A 45 -3.39 41.84 10.98
N SER A 46 -2.87 41.24 9.90
CA SER A 46 -1.76 40.28 9.94
C SER A 46 -0.51 40.89 10.56
N ARG A 47 -0.12 42.10 10.12
CA ARG A 47 1.02 42.82 10.69
C ARG A 47 0.80 43.18 12.16
N GLY A 48 -0.41 43.64 12.50
CA GLY A 48 -0.77 44.03 13.87
C GLY A 48 -0.78 42.87 14.87
N VAL A 49 -0.98 41.63 14.42
CA VAL A 49 -0.85 40.43 15.26
C VAL A 49 0.49 39.72 15.12
N GLY A 50 1.31 40.09 14.13
CA GLY A 50 2.58 39.43 13.82
C GLY A 50 2.40 37.98 13.38
N ARG A 51 1.27 37.64 12.77
CA ARG A 51 0.92 36.29 12.32
C ARG A 51 0.25 36.32 10.97
N GLN A 52 0.39 35.24 10.21
CA GLN A 52 -0.35 35.06 8.97
C GLN A 52 -1.85 34.91 9.26
N ILE A 53 -2.69 35.51 8.43
CA ILE A 53 -4.14 35.38 8.49
C ILE A 53 -4.60 34.74 7.19
N GLY A 54 -5.39 33.67 7.30
CA GLY A 54 -6.02 33.00 6.18
C GLY A 54 -7.53 33.07 6.25
N VAL A 55 -8.17 33.16 5.10
CA VAL A 55 -9.61 33.18 4.93
C VAL A 55 -9.97 32.15 3.87
N LEU A 56 -10.72 31.11 4.26
CA LEU A 56 -11.33 30.19 3.33
C LEU A 56 -12.68 30.73 2.90
N ILE A 57 -12.82 30.97 1.60
CA ILE A 57 -13.96 31.66 0.99
C ILE A 57 -14.66 30.68 0.06
N ASN A 58 -15.98 30.55 0.17
CA ASN A 58 -16.75 29.75 -0.77
C ASN A 58 -17.02 30.50 -2.09
N ARG A 59 -17.53 29.81 -3.10
CA ARG A 59 -17.87 30.39 -4.42
C ARG A 59 -18.91 31.51 -4.43
N LYS A 60 -19.59 31.77 -3.30
CA LYS A 60 -20.50 32.94 -3.19
C LYS A 60 -19.78 34.18 -2.65
N GLY A 61 -18.47 34.07 -2.42
CA GLY A 61 -17.65 35.10 -1.80
C GLY A 61 -17.77 35.16 -0.28
N VAL A 62 -18.37 34.15 0.37
CA VAL A 62 -18.61 34.17 1.82
C VAL A 62 -17.51 33.40 2.55
N PRO A 63 -16.84 34.00 3.54
CA PRO A 63 -15.88 33.32 4.40
C PRO A 63 -16.53 32.20 5.20
N VAL A 64 -16.07 30.97 4.97
CA VAL A 64 -16.45 29.79 5.73
C VAL A 64 -15.59 29.66 6.97
N MET A 65 -14.33 30.09 6.89
CA MET A 65 -13.36 29.98 7.96
C MET A 65 -12.34 31.11 7.92
N VAL A 66 -11.99 31.63 9.09
CA VAL A 66 -10.88 32.58 9.27
C VAL A 66 -9.88 31.92 10.22
N ILE A 67 -8.62 31.89 9.80
CA ILE A 67 -7.55 31.14 10.43
C ILE A 67 -6.43 32.12 10.79
N VAL A 68 -5.91 32.00 12.00
CA VAL A 68 -4.72 32.72 12.46
C VAL A 68 -3.59 31.70 12.55
N GLY A 69 -2.59 31.88 11.70
CA GLY A 69 -1.40 31.03 11.63
C GLY A 69 -0.32 31.46 12.62
N GLU A 70 0.90 31.04 12.30
CA GLU A 70 2.13 31.48 12.94
C GLU A 70 2.81 32.55 12.05
N GLN A 71 4.09 32.84 12.27
CA GLN A 71 4.80 33.85 11.48
C GLN A 71 5.16 33.33 10.09
N ASP A 72 5.50 32.04 10.01
CA ASP A 72 6.09 31.34 8.88
C ASP A 72 5.13 30.35 8.19
N GLY A 73 3.94 30.10 8.74
CA GLY A 73 2.97 29.23 8.10
C GLY A 73 1.57 29.29 8.71
N ILE A 74 0.62 28.65 8.03
CA ILE A 74 -0.78 28.56 8.45
C ILE A 74 -1.22 27.10 8.49
N LEU A 75 -1.79 26.67 9.61
CA LEU A 75 -2.36 25.32 9.73
C LEU A 75 -3.84 25.35 9.37
N ILE A 76 -4.20 24.77 8.24
CA ILE A 76 -5.59 24.65 7.82
C ILE A 76 -6.20 23.38 8.42
N PRO A 77 -7.27 23.49 9.24
CA PRO A 77 -7.88 22.31 9.85
C PRO A 77 -8.62 21.45 8.81
N GLU A 78 -8.76 20.15 9.10
CA GLU A 78 -9.54 19.21 8.31
C GLU A 78 -10.96 19.75 8.06
N LEU A 79 -11.32 19.96 6.79
CA LEU A 79 -12.64 20.43 6.40
C LEU A 79 -13.63 19.26 6.45
N SER A 80 -14.64 19.35 7.31
CA SER A 80 -15.70 18.33 7.45
C SER A 80 -16.43 18.12 6.12
N ARG A 81 -16.02 17.09 5.37
CA ARG A 81 -16.62 16.67 4.10
C ARG A 81 -18.07 16.22 4.34
N HIS A 82 -19.02 17.15 4.24
CA HIS A 82 -20.41 16.76 4.08
C HIS A 82 -20.56 16.16 2.68
N ARG A 83 -20.86 14.86 2.65
CA ARG A 83 -21.26 14.06 1.48
C ARG A 83 -21.91 14.92 0.39
N GLN A 84 -21.15 15.23 -0.65
CA GLN A 84 -21.69 15.43 -2.00
C GLN A 84 -20.67 14.89 -3.00
N ALA A 85 -21.00 13.70 -3.53
CA ALA A 85 -20.52 13.06 -4.74
C ALA A 85 -19.01 13.13 -5.06
N ASP A 86 -18.40 11.94 -5.10
CA ASP A 86 -17.19 11.61 -5.85
C ASP A 86 -17.07 12.43 -7.13
N SER A 87 -16.15 13.41 -7.14
CA SER A 87 -15.49 14.06 -8.30
C SER A 87 -15.18 15.55 -8.11
N ARG A 88 -15.83 16.30 -7.21
CA ARG A 88 -15.73 17.78 -7.24
C ARG A 88 -14.68 18.38 -6.31
N LEU A 89 -14.10 19.51 -6.72
CA LEU A 89 -13.27 20.39 -5.87
C LEU A 89 -14.04 20.78 -4.60
N SER A 90 -13.34 21.23 -3.56
CA SER A 90 -13.94 21.64 -2.29
C SER A 90 -14.93 22.82 -2.42
N GLY A 91 -14.85 23.58 -3.52
CA GLY A 91 -15.66 24.80 -3.70
C GLY A 91 -15.18 25.96 -2.84
N LEU A 92 -13.94 25.87 -2.34
CA LEU A 92 -13.31 26.83 -1.44
C LEU A 92 -12.03 27.34 -2.07
N ARG A 93 -11.78 28.64 -1.94
CA ARG A 93 -10.48 29.26 -2.21
C ARG A 93 -9.87 29.76 -0.90
N LEU A 94 -8.55 29.68 -0.79
CA LEU A 94 -7.80 30.23 0.33
C LEU A 94 -7.18 31.57 -0.06
N LEU A 95 -7.49 32.62 0.70
CA LEU A 95 -6.77 33.89 0.67
C LEU A 95 -5.98 34.01 1.97
N HIS A 96 -4.66 34.10 1.90
CA HIS A 96 -3.84 34.24 3.12
C HIS A 96 -2.67 35.21 2.93
N THR A 97 -2.15 35.72 4.05
CA THR A 97 -1.12 36.77 4.07
C THR A 97 0.25 36.21 4.44
N HIS A 98 1.30 36.63 3.74
CA HIS A 98 2.69 36.37 4.15
C HIS A 98 3.33 37.63 4.72
N LEU A 99 3.93 37.53 5.91
CA LEU A 99 4.58 38.66 6.58
C LEU A 99 5.92 39.04 5.95
N ASP A 100 6.49 38.13 5.16
CA ASP A 100 7.73 38.31 4.41
C ASP A 100 7.43 38.53 2.92
N SER A 101 8.47 38.79 2.13
CA SER A 101 8.36 38.87 0.66
C SER A 101 8.29 37.49 -0.02
N ALA A 102 8.11 36.42 0.75
CA ALA A 102 7.92 35.08 0.23
C ALA A 102 6.55 34.98 -0.45
N LEU A 103 6.55 34.49 -1.70
CA LEU A 103 5.32 34.26 -2.46
C LEU A 103 4.72 32.89 -2.05
N LEU A 104 4.05 32.17 -2.96
CA LEU A 104 3.54 30.84 -2.66
C LEU A 104 4.66 29.87 -2.29
N THR A 105 4.54 29.29 -1.11
CA THR A 105 5.44 28.24 -0.64
C THR A 105 4.98 26.88 -1.15
N GLN A 106 5.87 25.89 -1.05
CA GLN A 106 5.49 24.51 -1.35
C GLN A 106 4.42 24.00 -0.37
N GLU A 107 4.34 24.52 0.87
CA GLU A 107 3.30 24.13 1.82
C GLU A 107 1.91 24.60 1.35
N ASP A 108 1.81 25.83 0.84
CA ASP A 108 0.55 26.40 0.35
C ASP A 108 -0.02 25.64 -0.85
N LEU A 109 0.87 25.27 -1.78
CA LEU A 109 0.52 24.49 -2.97
C LEU A 109 0.06 23.08 -2.60
N MET A 110 0.71 22.48 -1.61
CA MET A 110 0.36 21.14 -1.14
C MET A 110 -0.96 21.15 -0.38
N ASP A 111 -1.20 22.15 0.46
CA ASP A 111 -2.48 22.35 1.15
C ASP A 111 -3.61 22.57 0.17
N MET A 112 -3.38 23.34 -0.90
CA MET A 112 -4.34 23.50 -2.00
C MET A 112 -4.70 22.14 -2.62
N VAL A 113 -3.71 21.32 -2.96
CA VAL A 113 -3.94 19.99 -3.56
C VAL A 113 -4.65 19.04 -2.60
N PHE A 114 -4.18 18.91 -1.35
CA PHE A 114 -4.74 17.96 -0.36
C PHE A 114 -6.16 18.32 0.07
N LEU A 115 -6.43 19.60 0.28
CA LEU A 115 -7.77 20.08 0.63
C LEU A 115 -8.67 20.25 -0.60
N ARG A 116 -8.12 20.02 -1.81
CA ARG A 116 -8.79 20.20 -3.10
C ARG A 116 -9.41 21.60 -3.22
N LEU A 117 -8.65 22.62 -2.82
CA LEU A 117 -9.09 24.01 -2.93
C LEU A 117 -9.16 24.41 -4.41
N ASP A 118 -10.16 25.21 -4.78
CA ASP A 118 -10.32 25.72 -6.13
C ASP A 118 -9.08 26.57 -6.51
N ALA A 119 -8.57 27.37 -5.56
CA ALA A 119 -7.36 28.17 -5.71
C ALA A 119 -6.77 28.58 -4.35
N VAL A 120 -5.49 28.95 -4.35
CA VAL A 120 -4.81 29.63 -3.24
C VAL A 120 -4.24 30.97 -3.71
N CYS A 121 -4.37 31.99 -2.87
CA CYS A 121 -3.94 33.35 -3.13
C CYS A 121 -3.14 33.89 -1.94
N VAL A 122 -1.86 34.19 -2.17
CA VAL A 122 -0.97 34.81 -1.19
C VAL A 122 -0.92 36.32 -1.41
N LEU A 123 -1.11 37.09 -0.34
CA LEU A 123 -0.89 38.52 -0.30
C LEU A 123 0.29 38.85 0.62
N THR A 124 1.39 39.36 0.06
CA THR A 124 2.57 39.72 0.86
C THR A 124 2.38 41.06 1.56
N VAL A 125 2.83 41.15 2.80
CA VAL A 125 2.69 42.31 3.67
C VAL A 125 3.99 43.12 3.72
N SER A 126 3.90 44.44 3.61
CA SER A 126 5.04 45.35 3.78
C SER A 126 5.41 45.55 5.25
N SER A 127 6.59 46.10 5.51
CA SER A 127 7.03 46.45 6.87
C SER A 127 6.09 47.43 7.58
N GLU A 128 5.38 48.26 6.80
CA GLU A 128 4.39 49.24 7.25
C GLU A 128 2.97 48.65 7.39
N GLY A 129 2.77 47.38 7.03
CA GLY A 129 1.48 46.67 7.12
C GLY A 129 0.57 46.84 5.90
N GLY A 130 1.08 47.40 4.80
CA GLY A 130 0.37 47.52 3.53
C GLY A 130 0.52 46.29 2.63
N PRO A 131 -0.40 46.06 1.69
CA PRO A 131 -0.25 45.02 0.66
C PRO A 131 0.83 45.42 -0.36
N ARG A 132 1.53 44.42 -0.92
CA ARG A 132 2.63 44.64 -1.88
C ARG A 132 2.51 43.82 -3.16
N THR A 133 2.50 42.50 -3.04
CA THR A 133 2.42 41.57 -4.18
C THR A 133 1.39 40.50 -3.89
N CYS A 134 0.76 40.02 -4.95
CA CYS A 134 -0.19 38.93 -4.93
C CYS A 134 0.31 37.81 -5.83
N GLN A 135 0.23 36.56 -5.37
CA GLN A 135 0.47 35.39 -6.21
C GLN A 135 -0.65 34.38 -6.04
N ILE A 136 -1.11 33.83 -7.16
CA ILE A 136 -2.24 32.91 -7.22
C ILE A 136 -1.76 31.58 -7.79
N ALA A 137 -2.24 30.49 -7.22
CA ALA A 137 -2.21 29.19 -7.86
C ALA A 137 -3.61 28.58 -7.86
N HIS A 138 -3.87 27.75 -8.87
CA HIS A 138 -5.10 26.98 -8.95
C HIS A 138 -4.79 25.54 -9.35
N ILE A 139 -5.69 24.63 -8.99
CA ILE A 139 -5.58 23.23 -9.38
C ILE A 139 -5.79 23.11 -10.88
N LEU A 140 -5.01 22.24 -11.53
CA LEU A 140 -5.23 21.88 -12.93
C LEU A 140 -5.96 20.53 -13.02
N PRO A 141 -6.71 20.28 -14.10
CA PRO A 141 -7.18 18.95 -14.41
C PRO A 141 -5.97 18.03 -14.59
N PRO A 142 -6.08 16.75 -14.20
CA PRO A 142 -4.90 15.91 -14.11
C PRO A 142 -4.45 15.46 -15.50
N ASN A 143 -3.44 16.10 -16.07
CA ASN A 143 -2.72 15.67 -17.28
C ASN A 143 -1.44 14.89 -16.90
N ALA A 144 -1.05 13.92 -17.73
CA ALA A 144 -0.01 12.93 -17.40
C ALA A 144 1.43 13.51 -17.30
N ASP A 145 1.67 14.70 -17.85
CA ASP A 145 3.03 15.25 -18.03
C ASP A 145 3.27 16.61 -17.33
N GLU A 146 2.29 17.15 -16.59
CA GLU A 146 2.39 18.48 -15.97
C GLU A 146 2.07 18.47 -14.46
N LEU A 147 2.52 19.51 -13.76
CA LEU A 147 2.23 19.71 -12.33
C LEU A 147 0.70 19.81 -12.12
N PRO A 148 0.15 19.29 -11.01
CA PRO A 148 -1.29 19.26 -10.74
C PRO A 148 -1.89 20.63 -10.39
N TYR A 149 -1.11 21.68 -10.58
CA TYR A 149 -1.48 23.06 -10.31
C TYR A 149 -0.72 23.97 -11.26
N GLN A 150 -1.31 25.13 -11.53
CA GLN A 150 -0.65 26.22 -12.23
C GLN A 150 -0.40 27.35 -11.25
N VAL A 151 0.86 27.76 -11.14
CA VAL A 151 1.26 28.96 -10.39
C VAL A 151 1.34 30.12 -11.38
N HIS A 152 0.60 31.19 -11.09
CA HIS A 152 0.65 32.42 -11.89
C HIS A 152 1.87 33.27 -11.49
N PRO A 153 2.42 34.09 -12.41
CA PRO A 153 3.43 35.07 -12.07
C PRO A 153 2.96 36.00 -10.93
N ALA A 154 3.91 36.49 -10.12
CA ALA A 154 3.58 37.47 -9.09
C ALA A 154 3.08 38.76 -9.73
N MET A 155 1.97 39.28 -9.23
CA MET A 155 1.31 40.49 -9.70
C MET A 155 1.35 41.57 -8.64
N ILE A 156 1.21 42.83 -9.07
CA ILE A 156 0.94 43.93 -8.15
C ILE A 156 -0.46 43.69 -7.54
N TRP A 157 -0.57 43.87 -6.23
CA TRP A 157 -1.76 43.47 -5.47
C TRP A 157 -3.06 44.15 -5.89
N ASP A 158 -3.00 45.31 -6.56
CA ASP A 158 -4.14 46.09 -7.06
C ASP A 158 -4.43 45.87 -8.55
N GLU A 159 -3.58 45.11 -9.26
CA GLU A 159 -3.70 44.78 -10.68
C GLU A 159 -3.99 43.29 -10.90
N VAL A 160 -4.71 42.66 -9.96
CA VAL A 160 -5.02 41.22 -10.05
C VAL A 160 -6.17 40.98 -11.03
N ASP A 161 -5.83 40.58 -12.25
CA ASP A 161 -6.78 40.17 -13.29
C ASP A 161 -6.97 38.64 -13.30
N PHE A 162 -7.64 38.13 -12.26
CA PHE A 162 -7.99 36.71 -12.16
C PHE A 162 -9.44 36.55 -11.69
N ASP A 163 -10.25 35.84 -12.47
CA ASP A 163 -11.63 35.49 -12.10
C ASP A 163 -11.67 34.10 -11.48
N PHE A 164 -11.77 34.07 -10.14
CA PHE A 164 -11.85 32.83 -9.38
C PHE A 164 -13.14 32.03 -9.67
N GLY A 165 -14.24 32.72 -10.00
CA GLY A 165 -15.52 32.09 -10.30
C GLY A 165 -15.50 31.41 -11.68
N ALA A 166 -15.02 32.12 -12.70
CA ALA A 166 -14.88 31.58 -14.05
C ALA A 166 -13.86 30.44 -14.11
N ASN A 167 -12.71 30.57 -13.43
CA ASN A 167 -11.69 29.53 -13.37
C ASN A 167 -12.21 28.25 -12.69
N ALA A 168 -12.86 28.37 -11.53
CA ALA A 168 -13.44 27.22 -10.85
C ALA A 168 -14.50 26.51 -11.70
N LYS A 169 -15.34 27.27 -12.42
CA LYS A 169 -16.34 26.72 -13.33
C LYS A 169 -15.70 26.02 -14.53
N ALA A 170 -14.70 26.62 -15.17
CA ALA A 170 -13.97 26.02 -16.28
C ALA A 170 -13.26 24.72 -15.85
N LEU A 171 -12.66 24.72 -14.67
CA LEU A 171 -12.01 23.55 -14.08
C LEU A 171 -13.01 22.44 -13.77
N GLU A 172 -14.20 22.78 -13.26
CA GLU A 172 -15.28 21.80 -13.07
C GLU A 172 -15.82 21.26 -14.38
N ASP A 173 -16.01 22.09 -15.40
CA ASP A 173 -16.49 21.66 -16.71
C ASP A 173 -15.46 20.75 -17.41
N GLU A 174 -14.17 21.02 -17.22
CA GLU A 174 -13.07 20.18 -17.70
C GLU A 174 -12.95 18.87 -16.91
N LEU A 175 -13.01 18.94 -15.57
CA LEU A 175 -13.05 17.76 -14.70
C LEU A 175 -14.32 16.93 -14.92
N ALA A 176 -15.44 17.53 -15.30
CA ALA A 176 -16.66 16.82 -15.65
C ALA A 176 -16.56 16.17 -17.03
N ARG A 177 -15.88 16.79 -18.01
CA ARG A 177 -15.62 16.20 -19.33
C ARG A 177 -14.65 15.02 -19.24
N THR A 178 -13.53 15.19 -18.56
CA THR A 178 -12.57 14.11 -18.27
C THR A 178 -13.17 13.08 -17.31
N GLY A 179 -13.96 13.56 -16.34
CA GLY A 179 -14.68 12.78 -15.34
C GLY A 179 -15.83 11.95 -15.88
N GLN A 180 -16.51 12.34 -16.97
CA GLN A 180 -17.60 11.54 -17.55
C GLN A 180 -17.11 10.25 -18.21
N SER A 181 -15.83 10.16 -18.60
CA SER A 181 -15.21 8.89 -18.99
C SER A 181 -14.72 8.06 -17.78
N VAL A 182 -14.81 8.62 -16.56
CA VAL A 182 -14.14 8.18 -15.33
C VAL A 182 -15.15 8.04 -14.16
N ALA A 183 -16.43 8.42 -14.33
CA ALA A 183 -17.48 8.39 -13.31
C ALA A 183 -18.14 7.02 -13.16
N THR A 184 -17.32 5.97 -13.09
CA THR A 184 -17.64 4.81 -12.26
C THR A 184 -16.97 5.03 -10.92
N ALA A 185 -17.69 4.84 -9.82
CA ALA A 185 -17.13 4.76 -8.46
C ALA A 185 -15.77 4.05 -8.51
N ALA A 186 -14.77 4.56 -7.75
CA ALA A 186 -13.40 4.04 -7.76
C ALA A 186 -13.41 2.54 -7.99
N ARG A 187 -12.87 2.11 -9.14
CA ARG A 187 -13.18 0.78 -9.70
C ARG A 187 -12.77 -0.23 -8.63
N GLU A 188 -13.74 -0.90 -8.00
CA GLU A 188 -13.45 -1.81 -6.89
C GLU A 188 -12.39 -2.82 -7.36
N GLY A 189 -11.31 -2.95 -6.59
CA GLY A 189 -10.15 -3.75 -6.96
C GLY A 189 -9.01 -2.99 -7.66
N SER A 190 -9.20 -1.77 -8.16
CA SER A 190 -8.11 -1.01 -8.79
C SER A 190 -7.01 -0.62 -7.79
N ALA A 191 -5.75 -0.83 -8.18
CA ALA A 191 -4.59 -0.64 -7.34
C ALA A 191 -3.45 0.08 -8.07
N ILE A 192 -2.76 0.97 -7.35
CA ILE A 192 -1.45 1.49 -7.76
C ILE A 192 -0.39 0.83 -6.89
N LEU A 193 0.65 0.32 -7.54
CA LEU A 193 1.81 -0.24 -6.85
C LEU A 193 2.86 0.83 -6.60
N VAL A 194 3.45 0.82 -5.42
CA VAL A 194 4.44 1.83 -5.01
C VAL A 194 5.65 1.12 -4.44
N SER A 195 6.83 1.39 -5.01
CA SER A 195 8.12 0.93 -4.47
C SER A 195 8.99 2.12 -4.09
N VAL A 196 9.46 2.12 -2.85
CA VAL A 196 10.27 3.15 -2.21
C VAL A 196 11.45 2.52 -1.49
N ALA A 197 12.58 2.42 -2.19
CA ALA A 197 13.78 1.80 -1.64
C ALA A 197 15.07 2.55 -2.02
N SER A 198 16.17 2.23 -1.34
CA SER A 198 17.51 2.71 -1.69
C SER A 198 18.15 1.95 -2.85
N GLU A 199 17.58 0.79 -3.17
CA GLU A 199 18.01 -0.14 -4.21
C GLU A 199 17.97 0.48 -5.61
N SER A 200 18.64 -0.17 -6.57
CA SER A 200 18.62 0.26 -7.96
C SER A 200 17.21 0.13 -8.56
N LYS A 201 16.94 0.94 -9.59
CA LYS A 201 15.65 0.96 -10.26
C LYS A 201 15.26 -0.43 -10.81
N GLY A 202 16.22 -1.15 -11.40
CA GLY A 202 15.98 -2.49 -11.95
C GLY A 202 15.65 -3.55 -10.89
N VAL A 203 16.15 -3.42 -9.66
CA VAL A 203 15.74 -4.31 -8.55
C VAL A 203 14.30 -4.00 -8.14
N GLN A 204 13.96 -2.71 -8.00
CA GLN A 204 12.61 -2.28 -7.62
C GLN A 204 11.56 -2.65 -8.69
N GLU A 205 11.87 -2.50 -9.98
CA GLU A 205 10.98 -2.87 -11.08
C GLU A 205 10.67 -4.37 -11.10
N ARG A 206 11.66 -5.22 -10.77
CA ARG A 206 11.44 -6.68 -10.64
C ARG A 206 10.58 -7.02 -9.43
N SER A 207 10.83 -6.38 -8.28
CA SER A 207 9.99 -6.56 -7.10
C SER A 207 8.55 -6.10 -7.35
N LEU A 208 8.36 -5.01 -8.09
CA LEU A 208 7.04 -4.53 -8.51
C LEU A 208 6.35 -5.47 -9.50
N ALA A 209 7.09 -6.15 -10.38
CA ALA A 209 6.52 -7.17 -11.26
C ALA A 209 5.96 -8.35 -10.44
N GLU A 210 6.70 -8.84 -9.44
CA GLU A 210 6.22 -9.87 -8.51
C GLU A 210 5.03 -9.36 -7.67
N LEU A 211 5.08 -8.11 -7.20
CA LEU A 211 3.97 -7.49 -6.48
C LEU A 211 2.71 -7.34 -7.35
N ALA A 212 2.88 -7.10 -8.66
CA ALA A 212 1.76 -7.03 -9.60
C ALA A 212 1.09 -8.39 -9.76
N GLU A 213 1.86 -9.47 -9.82
CA GLU A 213 1.32 -10.84 -9.81
C GLU A 213 0.61 -11.17 -8.49
N LEU A 214 1.13 -10.70 -7.34
CA LEU A 214 0.47 -10.85 -6.04
C LEU A 214 -0.85 -10.08 -6.03
N ALA A 215 -0.85 -8.84 -6.51
CA ALA A 215 -2.04 -8.00 -6.58
C ALA A 215 -3.11 -8.64 -7.47
N ALA A 216 -2.74 -9.13 -8.66
CA ALA A 216 -3.64 -9.84 -9.55
C ALA A 216 -4.22 -11.11 -8.90
N THR A 217 -3.39 -11.86 -8.17
CA THR A 217 -3.83 -13.04 -7.42
C THR A 217 -4.86 -12.69 -6.34
N ALA A 218 -4.67 -11.56 -5.65
CA ALA A 218 -5.61 -11.07 -4.63
C ALA A 218 -6.91 -10.50 -5.20
N GLY A 219 -7.05 -10.43 -6.53
CA GLY A 219 -8.19 -9.84 -7.23
C GLY A 219 -8.08 -8.32 -7.42
N LEU A 220 -6.88 -7.75 -7.33
CA LEU A 220 -6.63 -6.34 -7.60
C LEU A 220 -6.23 -6.11 -9.07
N ASP A 221 -6.81 -5.08 -9.69
CA ASP A 221 -6.48 -4.62 -11.05
C ASP A 221 -5.41 -3.53 -10.97
N VAL A 222 -4.19 -3.84 -11.42
CA VAL A 222 -3.06 -2.90 -11.33
C VAL A 222 -3.17 -1.85 -12.44
N VAL A 223 -3.51 -0.62 -12.06
CA VAL A 223 -3.76 0.50 -12.99
C VAL A 223 -2.58 1.48 -13.11
N GLY A 224 -1.54 1.31 -12.29
CA GLY A 224 -0.34 2.14 -12.32
C GLY A 224 0.76 1.64 -11.37
N GLN A 225 1.98 2.13 -11.62
CA GLN A 225 3.16 1.82 -10.80
C GLN A 225 3.98 3.08 -10.55
N VAL A 226 4.50 3.24 -9.33
CA VAL A 226 5.36 4.35 -8.93
C VAL A 226 6.64 3.79 -8.30
N VAL A 227 7.78 4.16 -8.89
CA VAL A 227 9.11 3.82 -8.35
C VAL A 227 9.76 5.09 -7.85
N GLN A 228 10.20 5.08 -6.59
CA GLN A 228 10.92 6.19 -5.99
C GLN A 228 12.17 5.70 -5.27
N ARG A 229 13.34 6.03 -5.83
CA ARG A 229 14.60 5.78 -5.14
C ARG A 229 14.84 6.83 -4.04
N VAL A 230 15.21 6.38 -2.84
CA VAL A 230 15.52 7.25 -1.70
C VAL A 230 16.78 6.79 -0.98
N THR A 231 17.63 7.72 -0.52
CA THR A 231 18.79 7.36 0.31
C THR A 231 18.36 6.86 1.68
N ARG A 232 17.27 7.43 2.23
CA ARG A 232 16.67 7.03 3.51
C ARG A 232 15.16 7.21 3.44
N VAL A 233 14.44 6.18 3.85
CA VAL A 233 12.97 6.18 3.90
C VAL A 233 12.47 7.15 4.97
N ASN A 234 11.43 7.92 4.65
CA ASN A 234 10.80 8.82 5.62
C ASN A 234 10.04 8.00 6.69
N PRO A 235 10.37 8.16 7.99
CA PRO A 235 9.76 7.36 9.05
C PRO A 235 8.26 7.64 9.25
N LYS A 236 7.75 8.78 8.77
CA LYS A 236 6.33 9.16 8.91
C LYS A 236 5.48 8.81 7.70
N LEU A 237 6.02 8.94 6.49
CA LEU A 237 5.23 8.90 5.25
C LEU A 237 5.78 7.97 4.16
N ILE A 238 6.91 7.29 4.40
CA ILE A 238 7.73 6.51 3.45
C ILE A 238 8.24 7.35 2.26
N LEU A 239 7.35 8.08 1.59
CA LEU A 239 7.54 9.09 0.56
C LEU A 239 7.74 10.51 1.13
N GLY A 240 8.35 11.38 0.33
CA GLY A 240 8.31 12.83 0.56
C GLY A 240 6.95 13.43 0.18
N ARG A 241 6.62 14.62 0.72
CA ARG A 241 5.33 15.28 0.47
C ARG A 241 5.04 15.49 -1.02
N GLY A 242 6.02 15.96 -1.80
CA GLY A 242 5.85 16.17 -3.24
C GLY A 242 5.50 14.87 -4.00
N LYS A 243 6.24 13.79 -3.73
CA LYS A 243 5.98 12.49 -4.38
C LYS A 243 4.65 11.87 -3.95
N LEU A 244 4.20 12.17 -2.73
CA LEU A 244 2.87 11.77 -2.25
C LEU A 244 1.76 12.52 -3.00
N ALA A 245 1.93 13.81 -3.33
CA ALA A 245 0.99 14.51 -4.20
C ALA A 245 0.97 13.93 -5.62
N GLU A 246 2.13 13.63 -6.21
CA GLU A 246 2.18 12.96 -7.51
C GLU A 246 1.45 11.61 -7.49
N LEU A 247 1.62 10.83 -6.41
CA LEU A 247 0.92 9.56 -6.23
C LEU A 247 -0.60 9.75 -6.11
N GLU A 248 -1.07 10.75 -5.36
CA GLU A 248 -2.49 11.06 -5.23
C GLU A 248 -3.12 11.47 -6.56
N VAL A 249 -2.42 12.28 -7.35
CA VAL A 249 -2.87 12.70 -8.68
C VAL A 249 -2.98 11.48 -9.60
N LEU A 250 -1.96 10.61 -9.60
CA LEU A 250 -2.02 9.37 -10.38
C LEU A 250 -3.17 8.47 -9.92
N ALA A 251 -3.41 8.37 -8.62
CA ALA A 251 -4.53 7.60 -8.06
C ALA A 251 -5.88 8.15 -8.50
N LEU A 252 -6.03 9.47 -8.59
CA LEU A 252 -7.23 10.11 -9.13
C LEU A 252 -7.37 9.87 -10.63
N GLN A 253 -6.31 10.04 -11.43
CA GLN A 253 -6.31 9.80 -12.88
C GLN A 253 -6.74 8.39 -13.23
N LYS A 254 -6.24 7.42 -12.46
CA LYS A 254 -6.47 5.99 -12.71
C LYS A 254 -7.66 5.43 -11.92
N ASN A 255 -8.39 6.27 -11.18
CA ASN A 255 -9.48 5.86 -10.28
C ASN A 255 -9.09 4.75 -9.29
N ALA A 256 -7.84 4.73 -8.85
CA ALA A 256 -7.31 3.67 -7.99
C ALA A 256 -7.93 3.73 -6.59
N ALA A 257 -8.62 2.66 -6.19
CA ALA A 257 -9.19 2.55 -4.84
C ALA A 257 -8.14 2.19 -3.78
N THR A 258 -7.09 1.48 -4.18
CA THR A 258 -6.08 0.91 -3.28
C THR A 258 -4.67 1.37 -3.64
N LEU A 259 -3.86 1.68 -2.65
CA LEU A 259 -2.41 1.87 -2.78
C LEU A 259 -1.70 0.67 -2.16
N VAL A 260 -0.86 -0.01 -2.93
CA VAL A 260 -0.13 -1.20 -2.51
C VAL A 260 1.36 -0.88 -2.48
N PHE A 261 1.95 -0.87 -1.29
CA PHE A 261 3.36 -0.63 -1.07
C PHE A 261 4.13 -1.95 -1.08
N ASP A 262 5.21 -1.99 -1.85
CA ASP A 262 6.08 -3.17 -1.94
C ASP A 262 6.86 -3.42 -0.62
N GLN A 263 7.16 -2.36 0.11
CA GLN A 263 7.84 -2.44 1.40
C GLN A 263 6.84 -2.56 2.56
N GLU A 264 7.26 -3.24 3.62
CA GLU A 264 6.51 -3.29 4.87
C GLU A 264 6.38 -1.89 5.49
N LEU A 265 5.15 -1.43 5.70
CA LEU A 265 4.87 -0.12 6.27
C LEU A 265 4.83 -0.21 7.78
N THR A 266 5.43 0.73 8.51
CA THR A 266 5.20 0.83 9.95
C THR A 266 3.74 1.22 10.25
N PRO A 267 3.20 0.90 11.45
CA PRO A 267 1.85 1.30 11.86
C PRO A 267 1.58 2.81 11.73
N THR A 268 2.61 3.63 11.94
CA THR A 268 2.54 5.09 11.79
C THR A 268 2.47 5.51 10.33
N GLN A 269 3.31 4.92 9.46
CA GLN A 269 3.29 5.20 8.02
C GLN A 269 1.95 4.82 7.39
N GLN A 270 1.47 3.60 7.62
CA GLN A 270 0.20 3.14 7.06
C GLN A 270 -0.96 4.04 7.50
N ARG A 271 -1.01 4.42 8.78
CA ARG A 271 -2.05 5.32 9.29
C ARG A 271 -2.00 6.70 8.63
N ASN A 272 -0.82 7.32 8.58
CA ASN A 272 -0.68 8.65 8.01
C ASN A 272 -1.03 8.64 6.52
N LEU A 273 -0.57 7.62 5.77
CA LEU A 273 -0.93 7.44 4.37
C LEU A 273 -2.43 7.25 4.21
N SER A 274 -3.08 6.34 4.94
CA SER A 274 -4.53 6.16 4.85
C SER A 274 -5.33 7.42 5.22
N GLN A 275 -4.83 8.24 6.14
CA GLN A 275 -5.48 9.51 6.52
C GLN A 275 -5.31 10.59 5.45
N ILE A 276 -4.13 10.70 4.85
CA ILE A 276 -3.83 11.73 3.84
C ILE A 276 -4.48 11.38 2.50
N THR A 277 -4.41 10.11 2.11
CA THR A 277 -4.89 9.62 0.81
C THR A 277 -6.39 9.32 0.82
N GLU A 278 -6.98 9.12 2.01
CA GLU A 278 -8.35 8.62 2.20
C GLU A 278 -8.64 7.31 1.42
N ARG A 279 -7.60 6.54 1.12
CA ARG A 279 -7.65 5.28 0.35
C ARG A 279 -7.27 4.09 1.21
N LYS A 280 -7.63 2.89 0.74
CA LYS A 280 -7.12 1.64 1.32
C LYS A 280 -5.62 1.57 1.04
N VAL A 281 -4.81 1.49 2.09
CA VAL A 281 -3.36 1.34 1.98
C VAL A 281 -2.96 -0.06 2.46
N LEU A 282 -2.42 -0.84 1.53
CA LEU A 282 -1.88 -2.16 1.77
C LEU A 282 -0.36 -2.12 1.67
N ASP A 283 0.32 -2.94 2.45
CA ASP A 283 1.71 -3.29 2.18
C ASP A 283 1.79 -4.73 1.65
N ARG A 284 2.99 -5.13 1.23
CA ARG A 284 3.27 -6.48 0.71
C ARG A 284 2.87 -7.57 1.72
N THR A 285 3.12 -7.37 3.01
CA THR A 285 2.76 -8.32 4.07
C THR A 285 1.25 -8.55 4.15
N GLN A 286 0.46 -7.47 4.18
CA GLN A 286 -1.01 -7.57 4.23
C GLN A 286 -1.56 -8.20 2.94
N LEU A 287 -0.99 -7.86 1.78
CA LEU A 287 -1.43 -8.46 0.51
C LEU A 287 -1.21 -9.98 0.50
N ILE A 288 -0.04 -10.45 0.94
CA ILE A 288 0.26 -11.89 1.05
C ILE A 288 -0.72 -12.57 2.02
N LEU A 289 -1.00 -11.95 3.17
CA LEU A 289 -1.96 -12.47 4.14
C LEU A 289 -3.38 -12.58 3.57
N ASP A 290 -3.80 -11.60 2.78
CA ASP A 290 -5.11 -11.60 2.13
C ASP A 290 -5.20 -12.75 1.10
N ILE A 291 -4.13 -12.98 0.32
CA ILE A 291 -4.03 -14.12 -0.62
C ILE A 291 -4.09 -15.44 0.17
N PHE A 292 -3.34 -15.58 1.26
CA PHE A 292 -3.35 -16.79 2.08
C PHE A 292 -4.73 -17.05 2.68
N ALA A 293 -5.45 -16.02 3.11
CA ALA A 293 -6.79 -16.17 3.64
C ALA A 293 -7.79 -16.69 2.59
N GLN A 294 -7.62 -16.28 1.33
CA GLN A 294 -8.44 -16.78 0.21
C GLN A 294 -8.13 -18.25 -0.13
N HIS A 295 -6.88 -18.69 0.02
CA HIS A 295 -6.43 -20.02 -0.37
C HIS A 295 -6.41 -21.05 0.78
N ALA A 296 -6.51 -20.63 2.04
CA ALA A 296 -6.58 -21.52 3.19
C ALA A 296 -7.90 -22.31 3.23
N GLN A 297 -7.84 -23.60 2.92
CA GLN A 297 -9.00 -24.49 2.92
C GLN A 297 -9.07 -25.34 4.18
N THR A 298 -7.92 -25.86 4.63
CA THR A 298 -7.84 -26.72 5.80
C THR A 298 -8.04 -25.93 7.09
N ARG A 299 -8.49 -26.62 8.15
CA ARG A 299 -8.61 -26.01 9.49
C ARG A 299 -7.27 -25.47 9.97
N GLU A 300 -6.18 -26.17 9.69
CA GLU A 300 -4.84 -25.75 10.10
C GLU A 300 -4.38 -24.49 9.37
N GLY A 301 -4.49 -24.47 8.05
CA GLY A 301 -4.17 -23.30 7.23
C GLY A 301 -4.97 -22.08 7.67
N LYS A 302 -6.28 -22.24 7.89
CA LYS A 302 -7.15 -21.15 8.39
C LYS A 302 -6.69 -20.61 9.75
N LEU A 303 -6.36 -21.48 10.69
CA LEU A 303 -5.86 -21.08 12.01
C LEU A 303 -4.50 -20.36 11.93
N GLN A 304 -3.58 -20.84 11.09
CA GLN A 304 -2.27 -20.21 10.91
C GLN A 304 -2.38 -18.82 10.29
N VAL A 305 -3.20 -18.68 9.24
CA VAL A 305 -3.44 -17.39 8.58
C VAL A 305 -4.14 -16.41 9.53
N GLU A 306 -5.16 -16.86 10.27
CA GLU A 306 -5.83 -16.03 11.27
C GLU A 306 -4.84 -15.55 12.33
N MET A 307 -3.97 -16.43 12.84
CA MET A 307 -2.94 -16.05 13.81
C MET A 307 -1.99 -15.01 13.25
N ALA A 308 -1.56 -15.16 11.99
CA ALA A 308 -0.65 -14.24 11.33
C ALA A 308 -1.31 -12.86 11.10
N GLN A 309 -2.56 -12.82 10.63
CA GLN A 309 -3.34 -11.60 10.50
C GLN A 309 -3.51 -10.88 11.84
N LEU A 310 -3.85 -11.62 12.90
CA LEU A 310 -4.01 -11.05 14.25
C LEU A 310 -2.70 -10.46 14.79
N LYS A 311 -1.56 -11.16 14.59
CA LYS A 311 -0.23 -10.66 14.99
C LYS A 311 0.13 -9.37 14.24
N TYR A 312 -0.11 -9.33 12.93
CA TYR A 312 0.16 -8.16 12.09
C TYR A 312 -0.76 -6.97 12.42
N MET A 313 -2.05 -7.21 12.68
CA MET A 313 -3.04 -6.17 13.00
C MET A 313 -2.85 -5.59 14.41
N MET A 314 -2.44 -6.39 15.39
CA MET A 314 -2.34 -5.98 16.80
C MET A 314 -1.54 -4.68 17.03
N PRO A 315 -0.31 -4.49 16.47
CA PRO A 315 0.42 -3.23 16.63
C PRO A 315 -0.23 -2.05 15.87
N ARG A 316 -1.12 -2.32 14.91
CA ARG A 316 -1.73 -1.32 14.02
C ARG A 316 -3.07 -0.76 14.50
N LEU A 317 -3.68 -1.37 15.51
CA LEU A 317 -4.95 -0.92 16.11
C LEU A 317 -4.90 0.47 16.77
N VAL A 318 -3.73 0.92 17.23
CA VAL A 318 -3.53 2.05 18.17
C VAL A 318 -3.86 3.44 17.57
N GLY A 319 -4.51 3.54 16.41
CA GLY A 319 -4.98 4.86 15.94
C GLY A 319 -5.97 4.90 14.80
N GLN A 320 -6.73 3.82 14.58
CA GLN A 320 -7.95 3.90 13.77
C GLN A 320 -9.07 4.71 14.48
N ASN A 321 -9.00 4.89 15.80
CA ASN A 321 -10.12 5.41 16.61
C ASN A 321 -9.99 6.86 17.13
N ARG A 322 -9.19 7.74 16.50
CA ARG A 322 -9.13 9.15 16.94
C ARG A 322 -10.47 9.90 16.78
N ALA A 323 -11.37 9.45 15.90
CA ALA A 323 -12.73 9.99 15.82
C ALA A 323 -13.53 9.81 17.11
N LEU A 324 -13.28 8.72 17.87
CA LEU A 324 -13.91 8.48 19.18
C LEU A 324 -13.24 9.24 20.32
N SER A 325 -11.94 9.56 20.20
CA SER A 325 -11.18 10.23 21.27
C SER A 325 -11.46 11.75 21.36
N ARG A 326 -11.94 12.38 20.28
CA ARG A 326 -12.28 13.83 20.26
C ARG A 326 -13.60 14.15 20.96
N LEU A 327 -14.52 13.18 21.09
CA LEU A 327 -15.84 13.37 21.74
C LEU A 327 -15.78 13.42 23.28
N THR A 328 -14.66 13.02 23.89
CA THR A 328 -14.48 12.98 25.35
C THR A 328 -13.32 13.88 25.75
N GLY A 329 -13.63 15.16 26.00
CA GLY A 329 -12.66 16.22 26.23
C GLY A 329 -11.78 16.09 27.47
N GLY A 330 -10.52 16.51 27.33
CA GLY A 330 -9.93 17.60 28.12
C GLY A 330 -9.54 17.39 29.59
N ILE A 331 -9.79 16.23 30.23
CA ILE A 331 -9.37 16.01 31.62
C ILE A 331 -8.44 14.80 31.67
N GLY A 332 -7.23 15.00 32.19
CA GLY A 332 -6.07 14.10 32.17
C GLY A 332 -6.20 12.78 32.95
N GLY A 333 -7.28 12.04 32.76
CA GLY A 333 -7.37 10.61 33.06
C GLY A 333 -7.26 9.79 31.78
N ARG A 334 -6.72 8.57 31.89
CA ARG A 334 -6.74 7.56 30.81
C ARG A 334 -8.15 7.50 30.21
N GLY A 335 -8.29 7.92 28.95
CA GLY A 335 -9.60 8.12 28.34
C GLY A 335 -10.28 6.79 27.99
N PRO A 336 -11.62 6.76 27.82
CA PRO A 336 -12.37 5.57 27.46
C PRO A 336 -11.94 4.93 26.12
N GLY A 337 -11.29 5.70 25.23
CA GLY A 337 -10.68 5.19 24.00
C GLY A 337 -9.41 4.36 24.24
N GLU A 338 -8.60 4.71 25.25
CA GLU A 338 -7.40 3.95 25.63
C GLU A 338 -7.78 2.59 26.23
N THR A 339 -8.82 2.56 27.07
CA THR A 339 -9.38 1.33 27.64
C THR A 339 -9.99 0.42 26.57
N ARG A 340 -10.68 0.97 25.57
CA ARG A 340 -11.21 0.17 24.44
C ARG A 340 -10.11 -0.46 23.60
N LEU A 341 -9.08 0.31 23.25
CA LEU A 341 -7.92 -0.21 22.52
C LEU A 341 -7.17 -1.29 23.31
N GLU A 342 -7.06 -1.11 24.62
CA GLU A 342 -6.47 -2.12 25.51
C GLU A 342 -7.32 -3.40 25.58
N MET A 343 -8.64 -3.27 25.71
CA MET A 343 -9.57 -4.40 25.65
C MET A 343 -9.50 -5.14 24.31
N ASP A 344 -9.43 -4.42 23.19
CA ASP A 344 -9.31 -5.02 21.86
C ASP A 344 -7.99 -5.78 21.71
N ARG A 345 -6.87 -5.21 22.18
CA ARG A 345 -5.58 -5.92 22.23
C ARG A 345 -5.63 -7.15 23.12
N ARG A 346 -6.33 -7.08 24.25
CA ARG A 346 -6.51 -8.23 25.15
C ARG A 346 -7.28 -9.34 24.46
N LYS A 347 -8.39 -9.04 23.79
CA LYS A 347 -9.17 -10.01 23.00
C LYS A 347 -8.33 -10.67 21.91
N ILE A 348 -7.53 -9.88 21.18
CA ILE A 348 -6.61 -10.43 20.17
C ILE A 348 -5.60 -11.40 20.79
N ARG A 349 -5.00 -11.05 21.93
CA ARG A 349 -4.06 -11.94 22.63
C ARG A 349 -4.72 -13.23 23.11
N GLU A 350 -5.92 -13.13 23.68
CA GLU A 350 -6.72 -14.28 24.09
C GLU A 350 -7.04 -15.19 22.90
N ARG A 351 -7.42 -14.61 21.75
CA ARG A 351 -7.67 -15.36 20.51
C ARG A 351 -6.39 -16.04 19.99
N ILE A 352 -5.26 -15.35 19.97
CA ILE A 352 -3.96 -15.95 19.59
C ILE A 352 -3.62 -17.13 20.51
N ALA A 353 -3.86 -17.02 21.82
CA ALA A 353 -3.61 -18.10 22.77
C ALA A 353 -4.53 -19.33 22.53
N GLN A 354 -5.80 -19.09 22.20
CA GLN A 354 -6.73 -20.14 21.79
C GLN A 354 -6.26 -20.84 20.51
N ILE A 355 -5.93 -20.07 19.47
CA ILE A 355 -5.44 -20.61 18.19
C ILE A 355 -4.17 -21.46 18.40
N LYS A 356 -3.21 -21.00 19.21
CA LYS A 356 -2.02 -21.78 19.56
C LYS A 356 -2.38 -23.13 20.20
N THR A 357 -3.36 -23.15 21.08
CA THR A 357 -3.84 -24.39 21.72
C THR A 357 -4.49 -25.33 20.71
N GLU A 358 -5.29 -24.79 19.78
CA GLU A 358 -5.89 -25.58 18.69
C GLU A 358 -4.82 -26.17 17.77
N LEU A 359 -3.80 -25.39 17.40
CA LEU A 359 -2.68 -25.85 16.56
C LEU A 359 -1.89 -27.00 17.20
N LEU A 360 -1.74 -27.02 18.53
CA LEU A 360 -1.13 -28.15 19.24
C LEU A 360 -1.92 -29.45 19.05
N SER A 361 -3.25 -29.39 18.98
CA SER A 361 -4.09 -30.57 18.72
C SER A 361 -3.91 -31.08 17.29
N VAL A 362 -3.79 -30.18 16.32
CA VAL A 362 -3.55 -30.52 14.91
C VAL A 362 -2.19 -31.19 14.73
N ARG A 363 -1.14 -30.66 15.37
CA ARG A 363 0.20 -31.28 15.39
C ARG A 363 0.20 -32.71 15.93
N LYS A 364 -0.61 -32.99 16.97
CA LYS A 364 -0.75 -34.36 17.51
C LYS A 364 -1.37 -35.31 16.48
N HIS A 365 -2.40 -34.86 15.76
CA HIS A 365 -3.01 -35.64 14.68
C HIS A 365 -2.01 -35.92 13.55
N ARG A 366 -1.22 -34.91 13.12
CA ARG A 366 -0.16 -35.09 12.10
C ARG A 366 0.86 -36.15 12.51
N LYS A 367 1.36 -36.12 13.75
CA LYS A 367 2.31 -37.13 14.26
C LYS A 367 1.73 -38.55 14.20
N SER A 368 0.44 -38.71 14.50
CA SER A 368 -0.23 -40.00 14.38
C SER A 368 -0.32 -40.48 12.93
N THR A 369 -0.65 -39.59 11.99
CA THR A 369 -0.69 -39.90 10.56
C THR A 369 0.70 -40.23 10.00
N ARG A 370 1.76 -39.52 10.42
CA ARG A 370 3.15 -39.84 10.07
C ARG A 370 3.53 -41.23 10.59
N SER A 371 3.31 -41.52 11.87
CA SER A 371 3.61 -42.84 12.45
C SER A 371 2.88 -44.01 11.77
N ARG A 372 1.64 -43.80 11.28
CA ARG A 372 0.92 -44.82 10.49
C ARG A 372 1.54 -45.02 9.10
N ARG A 373 2.05 -43.96 8.46
CA ARG A 373 2.75 -44.02 7.17
C ARG A 373 4.11 -44.71 7.31
N ASP A 374 4.87 -44.37 8.34
CA ASP A 374 6.17 -44.99 8.62
C ASP A 374 6.02 -46.50 8.79
N LYS A 375 4.97 -46.93 9.52
CA LYS A 375 4.62 -48.36 9.68
C LYS A 375 4.20 -49.05 8.38
N ALA A 376 3.70 -48.31 7.40
CA ALA A 376 3.30 -48.84 6.10
C ALA A 376 4.46 -48.86 5.09
N GLY A 377 5.64 -48.30 5.42
CA GLY A 377 6.82 -48.27 4.55
C GLY A 377 6.61 -47.45 3.27
N LEU A 378 5.72 -46.45 3.30
CA LEU A 378 5.43 -45.61 2.13
C LEU A 378 6.36 -44.38 2.11
N PRO A 379 7.29 -44.28 1.14
CA PRO A 379 8.16 -43.13 1.04
C PRO A 379 7.42 -41.87 0.58
N VAL A 380 7.90 -40.71 1.03
CA VAL A 380 7.32 -39.39 0.80
C VAL A 380 8.28 -38.54 -0.04
N VAL A 381 7.79 -38.06 -1.17
CA VAL A 381 8.47 -37.11 -2.04
C VAL A 381 7.76 -35.77 -1.94
N SER A 382 8.47 -34.71 -1.60
CA SER A 382 7.89 -33.37 -1.48
C SER A 382 8.40 -32.43 -2.56
N LEU A 383 7.48 -31.75 -3.24
CA LEU A 383 7.78 -30.75 -4.26
C LEU A 383 7.98 -29.39 -3.59
N VAL A 384 9.17 -28.80 -3.74
CA VAL A 384 9.53 -27.48 -3.21
C VAL A 384 9.96 -26.57 -4.35
N GLY A 385 9.86 -25.25 -4.18
CA GLY A 385 10.26 -24.30 -5.23
C GLY A 385 9.41 -23.03 -5.23
N TYR A 386 9.84 -22.07 -6.05
CA TYR A 386 9.18 -20.78 -6.14
C TYR A 386 7.71 -20.89 -6.52
N THR A 387 6.92 -19.89 -6.12
CA THR A 387 5.56 -19.71 -6.64
C THR A 387 5.59 -19.67 -8.18
N ASN A 388 4.59 -20.28 -8.81
CA ASN A 388 4.51 -20.44 -10.27
C ASN A 388 5.64 -21.25 -10.95
N ALA A 389 6.51 -21.94 -10.20
CA ALA A 389 7.51 -22.84 -10.79
C ALA A 389 6.90 -24.09 -11.48
N GLY A 390 5.60 -24.37 -11.26
CA GLY A 390 4.87 -25.50 -11.85
C GLY A 390 4.80 -26.75 -10.97
N LYS A 391 4.95 -26.62 -9.64
CA LYS A 391 4.84 -27.73 -8.68
C LYS A 391 3.47 -28.45 -8.74
N SER A 392 2.38 -27.72 -8.67
CA SER A 392 1.02 -28.28 -8.72
C SER A 392 0.73 -28.93 -10.08
N THR A 393 1.19 -28.32 -11.17
CA THR A 393 1.15 -28.91 -12.52
C THR A 393 1.89 -30.24 -12.57
N LEU A 394 3.11 -30.30 -12.01
CA LEU A 394 3.90 -31.52 -11.95
C LEU A 394 3.19 -32.63 -11.16
N LEU A 395 2.61 -32.30 -10.00
CA LEU A 395 1.83 -33.25 -9.20
C LEU A 395 0.63 -33.80 -9.98
N ASN A 396 -0.12 -32.93 -10.68
CA ASN A 396 -1.26 -33.35 -11.49
C ASN A 396 -0.86 -34.28 -12.62
N THR A 397 0.17 -33.93 -13.38
CA THR A 397 0.61 -34.72 -14.54
C THR A 397 1.10 -36.11 -14.12
N LEU A 398 1.84 -36.19 -13.01
CA LEU A 398 2.31 -37.46 -12.45
C LEU A 398 1.15 -38.32 -11.94
N THR A 399 0.22 -37.72 -11.21
CA THR A 399 -0.81 -38.48 -10.46
C THR A 399 -2.15 -38.60 -11.19
N LYS A 400 -2.32 -37.96 -12.36
CA LYS A 400 -3.61 -37.77 -13.04
C LYS A 400 -4.69 -37.14 -12.13
N SER A 401 -4.27 -36.26 -11.23
CA SER A 401 -5.17 -35.55 -10.31
C SER A 401 -5.61 -34.21 -10.89
N GLU A 402 -6.73 -33.70 -10.41
CA GLU A 402 -7.23 -32.34 -10.68
C GLU A 402 -6.96 -31.40 -9.48
N VAL A 403 -5.70 -31.24 -9.07
CA VAL A 403 -5.34 -30.16 -8.13
C VAL A 403 -5.39 -28.83 -8.89
N LEU A 404 -5.85 -27.75 -8.26
CA LEU A 404 -5.85 -26.42 -8.87
C LEU A 404 -4.41 -26.01 -9.24
N ALA A 405 -4.13 -25.93 -10.54
CA ALA A 405 -2.87 -25.46 -11.10
C ALA A 405 -3.17 -24.25 -11.98
N GLU A 406 -3.24 -23.06 -11.36
CA GLU A 406 -3.44 -21.79 -12.06
C GLU A 406 -2.14 -20.99 -12.09
N ASN A 407 -2.00 -20.13 -13.09
CA ASN A 407 -0.89 -19.18 -13.20
C ASN A 407 -1.12 -17.99 -12.21
N LYS A 408 -1.15 -18.31 -10.92
CA LYS A 408 -1.36 -17.40 -9.78
C LYS A 408 -0.37 -17.71 -8.67
N LEU A 409 0.07 -16.69 -7.95
CA LEU A 409 0.97 -16.88 -6.81
C LEU A 409 0.21 -17.53 -5.66
N PHE A 410 0.87 -18.39 -4.88
CA PHE A 410 0.26 -19.07 -3.74
C PHE A 410 -1.05 -19.83 -4.01
N ALA A 411 -1.25 -20.32 -5.24
CA ALA A 411 -2.38 -21.18 -5.61
C ALA A 411 -2.54 -22.40 -4.68
N THR A 412 -1.45 -22.83 -4.02
CA THR A 412 -1.43 -23.89 -3.02
C THR A 412 -0.81 -23.35 -1.73
N LEU A 413 -1.61 -23.24 -0.67
CA LEU A 413 -1.15 -22.95 0.69
C LEU A 413 -1.12 -24.22 1.55
N ASP A 414 -2.21 -25.01 1.50
CA ASP A 414 -2.30 -26.26 2.21
C ASP A 414 -1.56 -27.37 1.44
N PRO A 415 -0.67 -28.13 2.09
CA PRO A 415 0.04 -29.21 1.42
C PRO A 415 -0.92 -30.25 0.88
N THR A 416 -0.72 -30.65 -0.38
CA THR A 416 -1.59 -31.62 -1.06
C THR A 416 -0.83 -32.89 -1.36
N SER A 417 -1.17 -33.98 -0.67
CA SER A 417 -0.58 -35.29 -0.91
C SER A 417 -1.43 -36.17 -1.83
N ARG A 418 -0.78 -36.90 -2.73
CA ARG A 418 -1.37 -37.88 -3.65
C ARG A 418 -0.50 -39.13 -3.71
N ARG A 419 -1.13 -40.28 -3.90
CA ARG A 419 -0.39 -41.54 -4.11
C ARG A 419 -0.03 -41.67 -5.58
N LEU A 420 1.24 -41.97 -5.84
CA LEU A 420 1.73 -42.34 -7.16
C LEU A 420 2.14 -43.82 -7.12
N ARG A 421 1.62 -44.60 -8.07
CA ARG A 421 1.96 -46.02 -8.22
C ARG A 421 2.95 -46.18 -9.35
N PHE A 422 4.08 -46.85 -9.07
CA PHE A 422 4.97 -47.31 -10.11
C PHE A 422 4.46 -48.62 -10.74
N PRO A 423 4.86 -48.94 -11.99
CA PRO A 423 4.50 -50.21 -12.64
C PRO A 423 4.96 -51.48 -11.89
N GLU A 424 5.92 -51.37 -10.97
CA GLU A 424 6.58 -52.49 -10.27
C GLU A 424 6.18 -52.59 -8.78
N ASP A 425 4.90 -52.38 -8.45
CA ASP A 425 4.31 -52.53 -7.09
C ASP A 425 4.84 -51.64 -5.95
N ARG A 426 5.71 -50.66 -6.24
CA ARG A 426 6.07 -49.60 -5.27
C ARG A 426 5.09 -48.42 -5.32
N GLU A 427 4.50 -48.07 -4.17
CA GLU A 427 3.70 -46.86 -3.98
C GLU A 427 4.52 -45.77 -3.29
N ILE A 428 4.43 -44.53 -3.78
CA ILE A 428 5.02 -43.35 -3.12
C ILE A 428 3.94 -42.30 -2.85
N ILE A 429 4.18 -41.43 -1.87
CA ILE A 429 3.34 -40.27 -1.61
C ILE A 429 4.04 -39.04 -2.18
N LEU A 430 3.41 -38.38 -3.15
CA LEU A 430 3.86 -37.10 -3.68
C LEU A 430 3.10 -35.97 -2.99
N THR A 431 3.80 -35.02 -2.39
CA THR A 431 3.22 -33.88 -1.68
C THR A 431 3.62 -32.58 -2.38
N ASP A 432 2.63 -31.79 -2.80
CA ASP A 432 2.83 -30.42 -3.25
C ASP A 432 2.79 -29.48 -2.05
N THR A 433 3.77 -28.58 -1.93
CA THR A 433 3.88 -27.63 -0.83
C THR A 433 3.64 -26.20 -1.27
N VAL A 434 3.49 -25.32 -0.29
CA VAL A 434 3.40 -23.88 -0.54
C VAL A 434 4.63 -23.37 -1.31
N GLY A 435 4.40 -22.49 -2.28
CA GLY A 435 5.46 -21.88 -3.05
C GLY A 435 6.19 -20.76 -2.30
N PHE A 436 7.48 -20.60 -2.58
CA PHE A 436 8.28 -19.52 -2.01
C PHE A 436 8.15 -18.20 -2.80
N ILE A 437 8.43 -17.10 -2.12
CA ILE A 437 8.52 -15.74 -2.68
C ILE A 437 9.74 -15.02 -2.11
N ARG A 438 10.11 -13.88 -2.70
CA ARG A 438 11.17 -13.02 -2.16
C ARG A 438 10.66 -12.31 -0.92
N HIS A 439 11.58 -12.07 0.00
CA HIS A 439 11.38 -11.24 1.19
C HIS A 439 10.12 -11.63 1.98
N LEU A 440 10.03 -12.90 2.39
CA LEU A 440 8.94 -13.33 3.28
C LEU A 440 9.02 -12.53 4.60
N PRO A 441 7.97 -11.77 4.97
CA PRO A 441 7.97 -10.98 6.20
C PRO A 441 8.20 -11.85 7.43
N ALA A 442 8.89 -11.30 8.44
CA ALA A 442 9.22 -12.03 9.67
C ALA A 442 7.97 -12.55 10.40
N ASP A 443 6.90 -11.76 10.41
CA ASP A 443 5.62 -12.10 11.05
C ASP A 443 4.90 -13.28 10.36
N LEU A 444 5.17 -13.49 9.07
CA LEU A 444 4.60 -14.60 8.28
C LEU A 444 5.44 -15.86 8.34
N ARG A 445 6.71 -15.73 8.71
CA ARG A 445 7.66 -16.84 8.79
C ARG A 445 7.16 -17.94 9.72
N GLU A 446 6.64 -17.62 10.91
CA GLU A 446 6.18 -18.64 11.87
C GLU A 446 4.99 -19.46 11.34
N ALA A 447 4.01 -18.80 10.71
CA ALA A 447 2.85 -19.47 10.12
C ALA A 447 3.25 -20.33 8.90
N PHE A 448 4.16 -19.80 8.08
CA PHE A 448 4.67 -20.48 6.89
C PHE A 448 5.57 -21.67 7.25
N MET A 449 6.50 -21.51 8.21
CA MET A 449 7.37 -22.59 8.68
C MET A 449 6.55 -23.74 9.25
N ALA A 450 5.46 -23.47 9.98
CA ALA A 450 4.59 -24.53 10.48
C ALA A 450 3.94 -25.36 9.35
N THR A 451 3.63 -24.74 8.21
CA THR A 451 3.17 -25.47 7.01
C THR A 451 4.31 -26.25 6.33
N LEU A 452 5.55 -25.77 6.45
CA LEU A 452 6.75 -26.43 5.92
C LEU A 452 7.36 -27.49 6.84
N GLU A 453 6.98 -27.58 8.12
CA GLU A 453 7.34 -28.68 9.03
C GLU A 453 6.95 -30.06 8.45
N GLU A 454 6.04 -30.11 7.48
CA GLU A 454 5.74 -31.34 6.76
C GLU A 454 6.92 -31.87 5.93
N LEU A 455 7.79 -30.98 5.44
CA LEU A 455 8.98 -31.32 4.67
C LEU A 455 10.00 -32.16 5.47
N GLU A 456 10.04 -32.04 6.80
CA GLU A 456 10.94 -32.83 7.65
C GLU A 456 10.69 -34.34 7.53
N GLY A 457 9.49 -34.75 7.10
CA GLY A 457 9.12 -36.15 6.91
C GLY A 457 9.24 -36.63 5.48
N ALA A 458 9.91 -35.87 4.61
CA ALA A 458 10.18 -36.29 3.25
C ALA A 458 11.42 -37.20 3.20
N ASP A 459 11.40 -38.20 2.33
CA ASP A 459 12.58 -39.00 2.00
C ASP A 459 13.38 -38.34 0.87
N VAL A 460 12.69 -37.62 -0.03
CA VAL A 460 13.31 -36.88 -1.13
C VAL A 460 12.60 -35.54 -1.33
N LEU A 461 13.38 -34.48 -1.56
CA LEU A 461 12.87 -33.19 -2.02
C LEU A 461 13.09 -33.01 -3.52
N VAL A 462 12.05 -32.64 -4.25
CA VAL A 462 12.16 -32.23 -5.66
C VAL A 462 12.06 -30.71 -5.70
N HIS A 463 13.19 -30.03 -5.91
CA HIS A 463 13.25 -28.59 -6.06
C HIS A 463 12.90 -28.22 -7.50
N VAL A 464 11.66 -27.80 -7.73
CA VAL A 464 11.17 -27.35 -9.03
C VAL A 464 11.50 -25.87 -9.23
N ALA A 465 12.23 -25.55 -10.29
CA ALA A 465 12.59 -24.19 -10.68
C ALA A 465 12.17 -23.90 -12.13
N ASP A 466 11.75 -22.68 -12.42
CA ASP A 466 11.35 -22.27 -13.77
C ASP A 466 12.58 -21.91 -14.62
N ALA A 467 12.94 -22.75 -15.59
CA ALA A 467 14.09 -22.56 -16.45
C ALA A 467 13.95 -21.36 -17.41
N SER A 468 12.71 -20.92 -17.67
CA SER A 468 12.43 -19.76 -18.53
C SER A 468 12.52 -18.43 -17.79
N HIS A 469 12.62 -18.46 -16.45
CA HIS A 469 12.63 -17.25 -15.64
C HIS A 469 14.02 -16.59 -15.64
N PRO A 470 14.15 -15.29 -15.97
CA PRO A 470 15.46 -14.60 -16.01
C PRO A 470 16.22 -14.60 -14.67
N GLU A 471 15.51 -14.82 -13.58
CA GLU A 471 16.07 -14.86 -12.22
C GLU A 471 16.03 -16.27 -11.60
N MET A 472 16.05 -17.32 -12.42
CA MET A 472 16.00 -18.72 -11.96
C MET A 472 17.04 -19.01 -10.88
N GLU A 473 18.32 -18.65 -11.10
CA GLU A 473 19.40 -18.90 -10.13
C GLU A 473 19.11 -18.22 -8.78
N ALA A 474 18.70 -16.95 -8.79
CA ALA A 474 18.38 -16.22 -7.58
C ALA A 474 17.14 -16.79 -6.85
N GLN A 475 16.17 -17.35 -7.59
CA GLN A 475 15.03 -18.05 -7.00
C GLN A 475 15.45 -19.38 -6.37
N VAL A 476 16.33 -20.13 -7.04
CA VAL A 476 16.93 -21.35 -6.50
C VAL A 476 17.65 -21.03 -5.20
N ASP A 477 18.59 -20.08 -5.20
CA ASP A 477 19.34 -19.67 -4.02
C ASP A 477 18.45 -19.19 -2.87
N ALA A 478 17.34 -18.50 -3.16
CA ALA A 478 16.38 -18.10 -2.15
C ALA A 478 15.69 -19.30 -1.49
N VAL A 479 15.29 -20.30 -2.27
CA VAL A 479 14.71 -21.55 -1.74
C VAL A 479 15.74 -22.31 -0.92
N GLU A 480 16.98 -22.40 -1.41
CA GLU A 480 18.10 -23.03 -0.71
C GLU A 480 18.35 -22.40 0.66
N SER A 481 18.35 -21.07 0.74
CA SER A 481 18.51 -20.35 2.01
C SER A 481 17.38 -20.67 2.98
N ILE A 482 16.14 -20.80 2.50
CA ILE A 482 14.99 -21.09 3.36
C ILE A 482 15.02 -22.54 3.86
N LEU A 483 15.45 -23.49 3.02
CA LEU A 483 15.62 -24.88 3.42
C LEU A 483 16.73 -25.04 4.49
N ARG A 484 17.81 -24.26 4.39
CA ARG A 484 18.85 -24.15 5.43
C ARG A 484 18.32 -23.58 6.74
N ASP A 485 17.54 -22.50 6.67
CA ASP A 485 16.89 -21.90 7.85
C ASP A 485 15.96 -22.91 8.57
N LEU A 486 15.39 -23.86 7.82
CA LEU A 486 14.56 -24.95 8.34
C LEU A 486 15.36 -26.17 8.82
N SER A 487 16.69 -26.18 8.65
CA SER A 487 17.56 -27.30 9.01
C SER A 487 17.21 -28.63 8.33
N ILE A 488 16.76 -28.58 7.06
CA ILE A 488 16.33 -29.77 6.27
C ILE A 488 17.40 -30.17 5.24
N ASP A 489 18.65 -29.76 5.45
CA ASP A 489 19.74 -30.01 4.49
C ASP A 489 20.13 -31.49 4.33
N ALA A 490 19.74 -32.34 5.28
CA ALA A 490 20.07 -33.76 5.27
C ALA A 490 19.23 -34.59 4.28
N ILE A 491 18.08 -34.07 3.80
CA ILE A 491 17.20 -34.82 2.91
C ILE A 491 17.75 -34.77 1.47
N PRO A 492 17.91 -35.91 0.78
CA PRO A 492 18.32 -35.96 -0.62
C PRO A 492 17.44 -35.09 -1.51
N ARG A 493 18.07 -34.42 -2.49
CA ARG A 493 17.36 -33.47 -3.35
C ARG A 493 17.63 -33.66 -4.82
N ILE A 494 16.61 -33.37 -5.61
CA ILE A 494 16.67 -33.35 -7.07
C ILE A 494 16.28 -31.94 -7.52
N LEU A 495 17.18 -31.25 -8.21
CA LEU A 495 16.85 -30.00 -8.90
C LEU A 495 16.15 -30.34 -10.22
N ALA A 496 14.90 -29.92 -10.36
CA ALA A 496 14.08 -30.11 -11.55
C ALA A 496 13.86 -28.76 -12.25
N LEU A 497 14.56 -28.56 -13.37
CA LEU A 497 14.41 -27.38 -14.22
C LEU A 497 13.20 -27.56 -15.14
N ASN A 498 12.11 -26.90 -14.76
CA ASN A 498 10.81 -26.99 -15.40
C ASN A 498 10.61 -25.92 -16.49
N LYS A 499 9.57 -26.10 -17.31
CA LYS A 499 9.17 -25.22 -18.43
C LYS A 499 10.19 -25.17 -19.56
N ILE A 500 10.85 -26.30 -19.84
CA ILE A 500 11.80 -26.38 -20.96
C ILE A 500 11.13 -26.16 -22.33
N ASP A 501 9.81 -26.28 -22.40
CA ASP A 501 9.00 -25.92 -23.58
C ASP A 501 9.04 -24.42 -23.92
N ARG A 502 9.55 -23.58 -23.01
CA ARG A 502 9.63 -22.11 -23.17
C ARG A 502 11.03 -21.57 -23.40
N ILE A 503 12.05 -22.43 -23.45
CA ILE A 503 13.45 -22.02 -23.64
C ILE A 503 13.98 -22.54 -24.97
N SER A 504 14.99 -21.86 -25.52
CA SER A 504 15.67 -22.34 -26.71
C SER A 504 16.64 -23.48 -26.39
N ASP A 505 17.02 -24.27 -27.39
CA ASP A 505 17.98 -25.36 -27.23
C ASP A 505 19.35 -24.84 -26.75
N GLU A 506 19.79 -23.66 -27.20
CA GLU A 506 21.05 -23.05 -26.73
C GLU A 506 20.98 -22.70 -25.25
N THR A 507 19.84 -22.17 -24.80
CA THR A 507 19.62 -21.85 -23.38
C THR A 507 19.63 -23.12 -22.53
N ARG A 508 19.01 -24.20 -23.04
CA ARG A 508 18.98 -25.50 -22.39
C ARG A 508 20.38 -26.12 -22.26
N GLU A 509 21.19 -26.07 -23.30
CA GLU A 509 22.57 -26.55 -23.28
C GLU A 509 23.44 -25.76 -22.29
N ALA A 510 23.30 -24.43 -22.26
CA ALA A 510 23.98 -23.59 -21.28
C ALA A 510 23.60 -23.96 -19.83
N LEU A 511 22.32 -24.14 -19.55
CA LEU A 511 21.84 -24.57 -18.23
C LEU A 511 22.32 -25.99 -17.87
N ALA A 512 22.41 -26.91 -18.84
CA ALA A 512 22.92 -28.26 -18.61
C ALA A 512 24.41 -28.25 -18.26
N PHE A 513 25.18 -27.31 -18.82
CA PHE A 513 26.57 -27.12 -18.46
C PHE A 513 26.74 -26.57 -17.03
N VAL A 514 25.90 -25.61 -16.62
CA VAL A 514 25.95 -25.01 -15.28
C VAL A 514 25.40 -25.95 -14.20
N HIS A 515 24.34 -26.71 -14.52
CA HIS A 515 23.68 -27.63 -13.60
C HIS A 515 23.66 -29.06 -14.17
N PRO A 516 24.80 -29.77 -14.17
CA PRO A 516 24.91 -31.09 -14.80
C PRO A 516 24.06 -32.18 -14.11
N GLU A 517 23.76 -32.01 -12.82
CA GLU A 517 22.93 -32.94 -12.04
C GLU A 517 21.42 -32.60 -12.08
N ALA A 518 21.03 -31.51 -12.76
CA ALA A 518 19.64 -31.10 -12.83
C ALA A 518 18.84 -31.93 -13.84
N VAL A 519 17.57 -32.16 -13.52
CA VAL A 519 16.64 -32.86 -14.41
C VAL A 519 15.78 -31.83 -15.16
N PHE A 520 15.89 -31.85 -16.48
CA PHE A 520 15.14 -30.97 -17.37
C PHE A 520 13.75 -31.57 -17.67
N ILE A 521 12.69 -30.83 -17.36
CA ILE A 521 11.31 -31.30 -17.50
C ILE A 521 10.39 -30.23 -18.10
N SER A 522 9.30 -30.68 -18.71
CA SER A 522 8.10 -29.87 -18.93
C SER A 522 6.94 -30.50 -18.18
N ALA A 523 6.50 -29.87 -17.09
CA ALA A 523 5.45 -30.40 -16.22
C ALA A 523 4.11 -30.63 -16.94
N ILE A 524 3.87 -29.96 -18.06
CA ILE A 524 2.68 -30.17 -18.90
C ILE A 524 2.81 -31.39 -19.83
N GLU A 525 4.03 -31.82 -20.13
CA GLU A 525 4.32 -32.95 -21.01
C GLU A 525 4.77 -34.18 -20.21
N ARG A 526 3.85 -35.14 -20.07
CA ARG A 526 4.12 -36.40 -19.36
C ARG A 526 5.37 -37.16 -19.82
N PRO A 527 5.71 -37.26 -21.13
CA PRO A 527 6.91 -37.97 -21.58
C PRO A 527 8.21 -37.38 -21.02
N SER A 528 8.26 -36.07 -20.82
CA SER A 528 9.45 -35.39 -20.28
C SER A 528 9.77 -35.78 -18.83
N LEU A 529 8.77 -36.30 -18.10
CA LEU A 529 8.88 -36.62 -16.67
C LEU A 529 9.52 -37.98 -16.38
N ALA A 530 9.76 -38.80 -17.42
CA ALA A 530 10.31 -40.14 -17.25
C ALA A 530 11.65 -40.13 -16.51
N HIS A 531 12.56 -39.22 -16.88
CA HIS A 531 13.87 -39.10 -16.24
C HIS A 531 13.78 -38.67 -14.77
N LEU A 532 12.85 -37.75 -14.45
CA LEU A 532 12.60 -37.32 -13.08
C LEU A 532 12.10 -38.48 -12.22
N VAL A 533 11.17 -39.27 -12.75
CA VAL A 533 10.62 -40.45 -12.07
C VAL A 533 11.72 -41.47 -11.77
N GLU A 534 12.59 -41.77 -12.73
CA GLU A 534 13.72 -42.69 -12.51
C GLU A 534 14.72 -42.15 -11.47
N ARG A 535 15.00 -40.84 -11.49
CA ARG A 535 15.87 -40.24 -10.48
C ARG A 535 15.27 -40.31 -9.08
N ILE A 536 13.97 -40.05 -8.93
CA ILE A 536 13.25 -40.21 -7.67
C ILE A 536 13.37 -41.66 -7.18
N LYS A 537 13.13 -42.66 -8.05
CA LYS A 537 13.27 -44.07 -7.68
C LYS A 537 14.67 -44.43 -7.23
N SER A 538 15.71 -43.87 -7.86
CA SER A 538 17.11 -44.18 -7.50
C SER A 538 17.50 -43.72 -6.08
N LEU A 539 16.75 -42.79 -5.50
CA LEU A 539 16.98 -42.24 -4.15
C LEU A 539 16.07 -42.88 -3.07
N LEU A 540 15.12 -43.74 -3.47
CA LEU A 540 14.13 -44.41 -2.60
C LEU A 540 14.37 -45.93 -2.54
#